data_AF-A0AB33IWB9-F1
#
_entry.id   AF-A0AB33IWB9-F1
#
_cell.length_a   1.000
_cell.length_b   1.000
_cell.length_c   1.000
_cell.angle_alpha   90.00
_cell.angle_beta   90.00
_cell.angle_gamma   90.00
#
_symmetry.space_group_name_H-M   'P 1'
#
loop_
_entity.id
_entity.type
_entity.pdbx_description
1 polymer ?
#
loop_
_entity_poly.entity_id
_entity_poly.type
_entity_poly.pdbx_seq_one_letter_code
_entity_poly.pdbx_strand_id
1 'polypeptide(L)'
;MSISEVNTSDCKTSVSRADTRPEYYQEISEKRTTLTLIPGVTNEVVGQFTDVQDNCIIGRFHVDITRNDDELVLIIYPELDMLTDCVCLYDIGFKVKELEAGSYHLKVYHTTSKRNLDKSNMIYNGSIKIDSQRSITIPMDKR
;
A
#
# COMPACT_ATOMS: atom_id res chain seq x y z
N MET A 1 5.37 -10.89 14.85
CA MET A 1 5.45 -9.96 13.71
C MET A 1 4.40 -8.86 13.87
N SER A 2 4.75 -7.61 13.60
CA SER A 2 3.85 -6.45 13.79
C SER A 2 4.21 -5.27 12.90
N ILE A 3 3.23 -4.40 12.60
CA ILE A 3 3.45 -3.08 12.00
C ILE A 3 3.74 -2.03 13.08
N SER A 4 4.60 -1.08 12.75
CA SER A 4 4.83 0.13 13.54
C SER A 4 5.18 1.33 12.64
N GLU A 5 5.14 2.53 13.21
CA GLU A 5 5.55 3.78 12.54
C GLU A 5 4.86 3.98 11.17
N VAL A 6 3.53 3.82 11.13
CA VAL A 6 2.76 4.09 9.91
C VAL A 6 2.65 5.59 9.73
N ASN A 7 3.14 6.08 8.59
CA ASN A 7 3.09 7.48 8.20
C ASN A 7 2.40 7.57 6.84
N THR A 8 1.42 8.46 6.73
CA THR A 8 0.77 8.80 5.47
C THR A 8 1.23 10.18 5.06
N SER A 9 1.65 10.35 3.81
CA SER A 9 1.98 11.66 3.28
C SER A 9 0.75 12.55 3.21
N ASP A 10 0.97 13.86 3.10
CA ASP A 10 -0.06 14.73 2.55
C ASP A 10 -0.43 14.29 1.13
N CYS A 11 -1.58 14.76 0.67
CA CYS A 11 -2.02 14.53 -0.70
C CYS A 11 -1.01 15.10 -1.71
N LYS A 12 -0.31 14.25 -2.47
CA LYS A 12 0.73 14.71 -3.41
C LYS A 12 0.14 15.43 -4.61
N THR A 13 -0.96 14.89 -5.11
CA THR A 13 -1.77 15.49 -6.16
C THR A 13 -3.19 14.95 -6.06
N SER A 14 -4.17 15.79 -6.41
CA SER A 14 -5.58 15.41 -6.44
C SER A 14 -6.22 15.78 -7.78
N VAL A 15 -7.16 14.95 -8.21
CA VAL A 15 -7.98 15.17 -9.39
C VAL A 15 -9.43 14.87 -9.09
N SER A 16 -10.34 15.63 -9.69
CA SER A 16 -11.77 15.34 -9.73
C SER A 16 -12.17 14.94 -11.14
N ARG A 17 -13.19 14.11 -11.27
CA ARG A 17 -13.81 13.84 -12.60
C ARG A 17 -14.40 15.09 -13.25
N ALA A 18 -14.67 16.13 -12.46
CA ALA A 18 -15.12 17.43 -12.94
C ALA A 18 -13.96 18.38 -13.33
N ASP A 19 -12.70 17.97 -13.18
CA ASP A 19 -11.55 18.78 -13.63
C ASP A 19 -11.64 18.97 -15.16
N THR A 20 -11.36 20.19 -15.61
CA THR A 20 -11.50 20.59 -17.02
C THR A 20 -10.35 20.07 -17.90
N ARG A 21 -9.37 19.39 -17.31
CA ARG A 21 -8.16 18.83 -17.95
C ARG A 21 -8.20 17.29 -17.94
N PRO A 22 -8.92 16.65 -18.87
CA PRO A 22 -9.11 15.20 -18.88
C PRO A 22 -7.79 14.41 -18.99
N GLU A 23 -6.79 14.96 -19.68
CA GLU A 23 -5.45 14.38 -19.80
C GLU A 23 -4.75 14.21 -18.44
N TYR A 24 -4.95 15.15 -17.52
CA TYR A 24 -4.33 15.12 -16.20
C TYR A 24 -4.98 14.06 -15.30
N TYR A 25 -6.31 13.89 -15.41
CA TYR A 25 -7.02 12.79 -14.75
C TYR A 25 -6.55 11.43 -15.26
N GLN A 26 -6.36 11.29 -16.58
CA GLN A 26 -5.85 10.05 -17.18
C GLN A 26 -4.47 9.70 -16.64
N GLU A 27 -3.52 10.64 -16.65
CA GLU A 27 -2.17 10.42 -16.13
C GLU A 27 -2.17 9.91 -14.68
N ILE A 28 -2.96 10.53 -13.80
CA ILE A 28 -3.05 10.14 -12.39
C ILE A 28 -3.73 8.78 -12.24
N SER A 29 -4.83 8.53 -12.96
CA SER A 29 -5.51 7.24 -12.96
C SER A 29 -4.66 6.11 -13.55
N GLU A 30 -3.67 6.47 -14.38
CA GLU A 30 -2.76 5.54 -15.03
C GLU A 30 -1.61 5.10 -14.14
N LYS A 31 -1.23 5.94 -13.16
CA LYS A 31 -0.19 5.61 -12.19
C LYS A 31 -0.52 4.32 -11.43
N ARG A 32 0.54 3.56 -11.17
CA ARG A 32 0.44 2.30 -10.43
C ARG A 32 1.08 2.48 -9.07
N THR A 33 0.37 2.01 -8.06
CA THR A 33 0.96 1.86 -6.74
C THR A 33 2.12 0.88 -6.79
N THR A 34 3.19 1.18 -6.08
CA THR A 34 4.31 0.25 -5.87
C THR A 34 4.54 0.01 -4.40
N LEU A 35 4.83 -1.23 -4.01
CA LEU A 35 5.37 -1.57 -2.70
C LEU A 35 6.87 -1.75 -2.80
N THR A 36 7.64 -0.97 -2.05
CA THR A 36 9.07 -1.19 -1.84
C THR A 36 9.29 -1.72 -0.44
N LEU A 37 10.04 -2.82 -0.33
CA LEU A 37 10.48 -3.40 0.94
C LEU A 37 12.00 -3.25 1.02
N ILE A 38 12.47 -2.54 2.04
CA ILE A 38 13.88 -2.19 2.25
C ILE A 38 14.35 -2.93 3.51
N PRO A 39 15.49 -3.64 3.47
CA PRO A 39 16.05 -4.27 4.65
C PRO A 39 16.39 -3.20 5.70
N GLY A 40 15.87 -3.36 6.91
CA GLY A 40 16.17 -2.49 8.05
C GLY A 40 17.30 -3.05 8.91
N VAL A 41 17.31 -2.66 10.19
CA VAL A 41 18.13 -3.31 11.22
C VAL A 41 17.64 -4.75 11.47
N THR A 42 18.32 -5.51 12.33
CA THR A 42 18.03 -6.94 12.58
C THR A 42 16.52 -7.24 12.70
N ASN A 43 16.01 -8.08 11.79
CA ASN A 43 14.62 -8.52 11.70
C ASN A 43 13.58 -7.39 11.52
N GLU A 44 13.99 -6.25 10.98
CA GLU A 44 13.13 -5.14 10.58
C GLU A 44 13.15 -4.98 9.05
N VAL A 45 11.99 -4.69 8.46
CA VAL A 45 11.85 -4.30 7.06
C VAL A 45 11.09 -2.98 7.01
N VAL A 46 11.67 -1.98 6.35
CA VAL A 46 10.98 -0.71 6.07
C VAL A 46 10.17 -0.88 4.80
N GLY A 47 8.86 -0.68 4.90
CA GLY A 47 7.93 -0.73 3.79
C GLY A 47 7.52 0.67 3.33
N GLN A 48 7.41 0.82 2.01
CA GLN A 48 6.96 2.06 1.37
C GLN A 48 5.96 1.70 0.27
N PHE A 49 4.70 2.11 0.44
CA PHE A 49 3.82 2.26 -0.71
C PHE A 49 4.00 3.64 -1.32
N THR A 50 4.07 3.69 -2.65
CA THR A 50 4.15 4.93 -3.42
C THR A 50 2.96 5.01 -4.37
N ASP A 51 2.39 6.22 -4.52
CA ASP A 51 1.26 6.51 -5.42
C ASP A 51 0.04 5.61 -5.12
N VAL A 52 -0.32 5.47 -3.84
CA VAL A 52 -1.58 4.85 -3.41
C VAL A 52 -2.73 5.78 -3.78
N GLN A 53 -3.64 5.30 -4.63
CA GLN A 53 -4.77 6.07 -5.11
C GLN A 53 -6.01 5.83 -4.24
N ASP A 54 -6.53 6.88 -3.58
CA ASP A 54 -7.76 6.80 -2.78
C ASP A 54 -8.50 8.15 -2.76
N ASN A 55 -9.61 8.24 -2.05
CA ASN A 55 -10.37 9.47 -1.85
C ASN A 55 -9.52 10.54 -1.14
N CYS A 56 -9.83 11.82 -1.35
CA CYS A 56 -9.03 12.88 -0.71
C CYS A 56 -9.29 13.03 0.79
N ILE A 57 -10.44 12.54 1.27
CA ILE A 57 -10.88 12.66 2.68
C ILE A 57 -10.83 11.28 3.32
N ILE A 58 -9.62 10.81 3.58
CA ILE A 58 -9.34 9.51 4.21
C ILE A 58 -8.80 9.64 5.65
N GLY A 59 -8.41 10.86 6.06
CA GLY A 59 -7.60 11.07 7.28
C GLY A 59 -6.17 10.59 7.08
N ARG A 60 -5.91 9.33 7.41
CA ARG A 60 -4.62 8.65 7.23
C ARG A 60 -4.84 7.21 6.80
N PHE A 61 -3.81 6.58 6.25
CA PHE A 61 -3.78 5.14 6.10
C PHE A 61 -3.30 4.45 7.36
N HIS A 62 -3.78 3.23 7.51
CA HIS A 62 -3.25 2.22 8.40
C HIS A 62 -2.71 1.06 7.58
N VAL A 63 -1.82 0.29 8.21
CA VAL A 63 -1.24 -0.91 7.64
C VAL A 63 -1.30 -2.01 8.68
N ASP A 64 -1.85 -3.17 8.33
CA ASP A 64 -1.82 -4.38 9.13
C ASP A 64 -1.03 -5.46 8.40
N ILE A 65 -0.37 -6.34 9.16
CA ILE A 65 0.32 -7.50 8.60
C ILE A 65 0.05 -8.74 9.45
N THR A 66 -0.19 -9.87 8.78
CA THR A 66 -0.29 -11.19 9.42
C THR A 66 0.60 -12.18 8.68
N ARG A 67 1.08 -13.19 9.40
CA ARG A 67 1.85 -14.30 8.86
C ARG A 67 1.19 -15.61 9.24
N ASN A 68 1.02 -16.49 8.27
CA ASN A 68 0.67 -17.90 8.47
C ASN A 68 1.67 -18.75 7.69
N ASP A 69 2.58 -19.41 8.41
CA ASP A 69 3.77 -20.07 7.83
C ASP A 69 4.55 -19.13 6.91
N ASP A 70 4.58 -19.40 5.60
CA ASP A 70 5.27 -18.58 4.59
C ASP A 70 4.32 -17.62 3.85
N GLU A 71 3.02 -17.61 4.20
CA GLU A 71 2.08 -16.63 3.66
C GLU A 71 2.09 -15.35 4.50
N LEU A 72 2.34 -14.21 3.83
CA LEU A 72 2.22 -12.87 4.38
C LEU A 72 0.98 -12.20 3.80
N VAL A 73 0.13 -11.68 4.68
CA VAL A 73 -1.03 -10.86 4.28
C VAL A 73 -0.82 -9.45 4.80
N LEU A 74 -0.64 -8.51 3.87
CA LEU A 74 -0.50 -7.09 4.12
C LEU A 74 -1.78 -6.37 3.73
N ILE A 75 -2.31 -5.52 4.61
CA ILE A 75 -3.58 -4.83 4.41
C ILE A 75 -3.34 -3.34 4.56
N ILE A 76 -3.69 -2.55 3.55
CA ILE A 76 -3.75 -1.09 3.64
C ILE A 76 -5.22 -0.65 3.61
N TYR A 77 -5.57 0.30 4.48
CA TYR A 77 -6.93 0.83 4.58
C TYR A 77 -6.95 2.26 5.12
N PRO A 78 -7.86 3.11 4.65
CA PRO A 78 -8.02 4.45 5.18
C PRO A 78 -8.69 4.43 6.56
N GLU A 79 -8.43 5.46 7.36
CA GLU A 79 -9.14 5.72 8.63
C GLU A 79 -10.64 5.96 8.36
N LEU A 80 -10.97 6.64 7.25
CA LEU A 80 -12.33 7.01 6.88
C LEU A 80 -12.65 6.59 5.45
N ASP A 81 -13.87 6.07 5.23
CA ASP A 81 -14.43 5.84 3.90
C ASP A 81 -15.43 6.95 3.57
N MET A 82 -14.97 8.03 2.95
CA MET A 82 -15.86 9.06 2.40
C MET A 82 -15.86 9.01 0.87
N LEU A 83 -17.04 8.88 0.29
CA LEU A 83 -17.23 9.05 -1.15
C LEU A 83 -17.04 10.52 -1.49
N THR A 84 -15.90 10.86 -2.07
CA THR A 84 -15.60 12.20 -2.58
C THR A 84 -15.58 12.18 -4.11
N ASP A 85 -15.82 13.33 -4.72
CA ASP A 85 -15.66 13.51 -6.17
C ASP A 85 -14.20 13.65 -6.59
N CYS A 86 -13.27 13.68 -5.63
CA CYS A 86 -11.85 13.78 -5.85
C CYS A 86 -11.09 12.52 -5.40
N VAL A 87 -9.99 12.25 -6.11
CA VAL A 87 -9.04 11.18 -5.91
C VAL A 87 -7.68 11.80 -5.67
N CYS A 88 -6.90 11.22 -4.77
CA CYS A 88 -5.57 11.67 -4.42
C CYS A 88 -4.54 10.53 -4.46
N LEU A 89 -3.28 10.89 -4.71
CA LEU A 89 -2.12 10.01 -4.54
C LEU A 89 -1.40 10.24 -3.22
N TYR A 90 -1.18 9.16 -2.49
CA TYR A 90 -0.51 9.14 -1.19
C TYR A 90 0.72 8.24 -1.21
N ASP A 91 1.72 8.59 -0.42
CA ASP A 91 2.80 7.69 -0.05
C ASP A 91 2.60 7.23 1.40
N ILE A 92 2.81 5.93 1.64
CA ILE A 92 2.64 5.31 2.95
C ILE A 92 3.95 4.65 3.36
N GLY A 93 4.57 5.14 4.43
CA GLY A 93 5.73 4.52 5.05
C GLY A 93 5.31 3.70 6.27
N PHE A 94 5.95 2.56 6.49
CA PHE A 94 5.72 1.71 7.68
C PHE A 94 6.95 0.85 7.98
N LYS A 95 7.00 0.29 9.18
CA LYS A 95 8.00 -0.71 9.59
C LYS A 95 7.34 -2.02 9.95
N VAL A 96 7.87 -3.10 9.40
CA VAL A 96 7.54 -4.48 9.78
C VAL A 96 8.62 -4.98 10.73
N LYS A 97 8.22 -5.38 11.94
CA LYS A 97 9.11 -5.99 12.93
C LYS A 97 8.95 -7.51 12.94
N GLU A 98 10.05 -8.20 13.22
CA GLU A 98 10.13 -9.67 13.26
C GLU A 98 9.80 -10.31 11.90
N LEU A 99 10.28 -9.69 10.82
CA LEU A 99 10.24 -10.26 9.47
C LEU A 99 11.66 -10.66 9.05
N GLU A 100 11.90 -11.95 9.02
CA GLU A 100 13.20 -12.53 8.68
C GLU A 100 13.39 -12.63 7.17
N ALA A 101 14.64 -12.63 6.72
CA ALA A 101 14.98 -12.92 5.34
C ALA A 101 14.49 -14.33 4.95
N GLY A 102 13.90 -14.47 3.78
CA GLY A 102 13.21 -15.69 3.40
C GLY A 102 12.39 -15.54 2.12
N SER A 103 11.81 -16.66 1.67
CA SER A 103 10.85 -16.66 0.57
C SER A 103 9.45 -16.73 1.15
N TYR A 104 8.57 -15.85 0.68
CA TYR A 104 7.20 -15.74 1.19
C TYR A 104 6.22 -15.67 0.04
N HIS A 105 5.00 -16.13 0.27
CA HIS A 105 3.87 -15.84 -0.58
C HIS A 105 3.15 -14.59 -0.05
N LEU A 106 3.26 -13.47 -0.75
CA LEU A 106 2.68 -12.20 -0.32
C LEU A 106 1.32 -11.99 -1.00
N LYS A 107 0.32 -11.67 -0.17
CA LYS A 107 -0.94 -11.08 -0.61
C LYS A 107 -1.03 -9.66 -0.07
N VAL A 108 -1.37 -8.70 -0.92
CA VAL A 108 -1.61 -7.32 -0.53
C VAL A 108 -3.05 -6.94 -0.83
N TYR A 109 -3.73 -6.37 0.15
CA TYR A 109 -5.10 -5.88 0.01
C TYR A 109 -5.15 -4.37 0.24
N HIS A 110 -5.78 -3.65 -0.69
CA HIS A 110 -6.20 -2.26 -0.48
C HIS A 110 -7.71 -2.25 -0.28
N THR A 111 -8.10 -2.03 0.97
CA THR A 111 -9.48 -2.18 1.42
C THR A 111 -10.06 -0.82 1.82
N THR A 112 -11.38 -0.78 1.99
CA THR A 112 -12.08 0.28 2.71
C THR A 112 -11.74 0.20 4.21
N SER A 113 -12.09 1.21 5.01
CA SER A 113 -11.92 1.23 6.48
C SER A 113 -12.48 -0.01 7.21
N LYS A 114 -13.42 -0.73 6.59
CA LYS A 114 -13.99 -2.01 7.06
C LYS A 114 -13.05 -3.23 6.95
N ARG A 115 -11.92 -3.14 6.24
CA ARG A 115 -10.89 -4.20 6.09
C ARG A 115 -11.36 -5.53 5.47
N ASN A 116 -12.34 -5.49 4.56
CA ASN A 116 -12.83 -6.69 3.89
C ASN A 116 -11.77 -7.27 2.92
N LEU A 117 -11.39 -8.53 3.11
CA LEU A 117 -10.36 -9.24 2.33
C LEU A 117 -10.92 -9.94 1.08
N ASP A 118 -11.89 -9.31 0.43
CA ASP A 118 -12.47 -9.82 -0.81
C ASP A 118 -11.44 -9.78 -1.95
N LYS A 119 -11.56 -10.71 -2.90
CA LYS A 119 -10.64 -10.80 -4.05
C LYS A 119 -10.55 -9.50 -4.86
N SER A 120 -11.62 -8.69 -4.89
CA SER A 120 -11.64 -7.38 -5.57
C SER A 120 -10.80 -6.30 -4.88
N ASN A 121 -10.44 -6.50 -3.60
CA ASN A 121 -9.55 -5.60 -2.87
C ASN A 121 -8.09 -6.09 -2.90
N MET A 122 -7.82 -7.27 -3.45
CA MET A 122 -6.47 -7.81 -3.56
C MET A 122 -5.74 -7.15 -4.73
N ILE A 123 -4.65 -6.46 -4.42
CA ILE A 123 -3.83 -5.71 -5.39
C ILE A 123 -2.47 -6.35 -5.64
N TYR A 124 -2.17 -7.47 -4.98
CA TYR A 124 -1.02 -8.32 -5.30
C TYR A 124 -1.22 -9.72 -4.74
N ASN A 125 -0.75 -10.72 -5.48
CA ASN A 125 -0.69 -12.11 -5.06
C ASN A 125 0.48 -12.82 -5.77
N GLY A 126 1.56 -13.08 -5.05
CA GLY A 126 2.74 -13.69 -5.64
C GLY A 126 3.85 -14.00 -4.66
N SER A 127 4.84 -14.75 -5.12
CA SER A 127 6.02 -15.08 -4.32
C SER A 127 7.04 -13.95 -4.33
N ILE A 128 7.56 -13.61 -3.16
CA ILE A 128 8.62 -12.61 -2.95
C ILE A 128 9.80 -13.25 -2.21
N LYS A 129 10.96 -12.62 -2.32
CA LYS A 129 12.13 -12.97 -1.52
C LYS A 129 12.60 -11.74 -0.76
N ILE A 130 12.53 -11.81 0.57
CA ILE A 130 13.11 -10.81 1.45
C ILE A 130 14.58 -11.16 1.64
N ASP A 131 15.45 -10.23 1.26
CA ASP A 131 16.91 -10.33 1.41
C ASP A 131 17.36 -9.36 2.50
N SER A 132 18.50 -9.62 3.15
CA SER A 132 19.02 -8.73 4.20
C SER A 132 19.82 -7.53 3.68
N GLN A 133 20.11 -7.48 2.38
CA GLN A 133 20.97 -6.47 1.75
C GLN A 133 20.33 -5.75 0.56
N ARG A 134 19.27 -6.31 -0.03
CA ARG A 134 18.63 -5.75 -1.23
C ARG A 134 17.19 -5.38 -0.98
N SER A 135 16.82 -4.18 -1.42
CA SER A 135 15.42 -3.79 -1.52
C SER A 135 14.76 -4.50 -2.70
N ILE A 136 13.46 -4.72 -2.57
CA ILE A 136 12.61 -5.18 -3.66
C ILE A 136 11.48 -4.17 -3.88
N THR A 137 11.15 -3.93 -5.14
CA THR A 137 10.02 -3.08 -5.53
C THR A 137 9.06 -3.90 -6.36
N ILE A 138 7.79 -3.87 -5.98
CA ILE A 138 6.74 -4.71 -6.53
C ILE A 138 5.65 -3.77 -7.05
N PRO A 139 5.31 -3.82 -8.35
CA PRO A 139 4.15 -3.10 -8.86
C PRO A 139 2.86 -3.79 -8.37
N MET A 140 1.92 -3.00 -7.90
CA MET A 140 0.60 -3.48 -7.52
C MET A 140 -0.33 -3.47 -8.74
N ASP A 141 -1.31 -4.36 -8.73
CA ASP A 141 -2.46 -4.32 -9.63
C ASP A 141 -3.36 -3.14 -9.26
N LYS A 142 -4.08 -2.63 -10.27
CA LYS A 142 -5.08 -1.59 -10.02
C LYS A 142 -6.34 -2.21 -9.43
N ARG A 143 -6.96 -1.46 -8.52
CA ARG A 143 -8.29 -1.75 -7.99
C ARG A 143 -9.38 -1.47 -9.01
#